data_AF-A0A926SKS7-F1
#
_entry.id   AF-A0A926SKS7-F1
#
_cell.length_a   1.000
_cell.length_b   1.000
_cell.length_c   1.000
_cell.angle_alpha   90.00
_cell.angle_beta   90.00
_cell.angle_gamma   90.00
#
_symmetry.space_group_name_H-M   'P 1'
#
loop_
_entity.id
_entity.type
_entity.pdbx_description
1 polymer ?
#
loop_
_entity_poly.entity_id
_entity_poly.type
_entity_poly.pdbx_seq_one_letter_code
_entity_poly.pdbx_strand_id
1 'polypeptide(L)'
;MNWLPLEFVSFILPFASLFSKRTWRSALVLIAGAILAPGKRTVSAGLQVMGLSQEQHFQNYHRVLNRAVWSSRKASRILLNQLIATFVPAGVLVMGIDDTIERRRGKRIMAKGIYRDPVRSSDSHFVKASGLRWLSLMLLVEIEWAQRVWALDLLQINPIKRTGIAHSCTKRQ
;
A
#
# COMPACT_ATOMS: atom_id res chain seq x y z
N MET A 1 8.64 17.92 -12.05
CA MET A 1 7.25 17.51 -11.73
C MET A 1 6.29 17.85 -12.87
N ASN A 2 6.79 18.24 -14.06
CA ASN A 2 5.97 18.82 -15.13
C ASN A 2 5.17 17.79 -15.94
N TRP A 3 5.31 16.50 -15.65
CA TRP A 3 4.60 15.40 -16.33
C TRP A 3 3.40 14.88 -15.53
N LEU A 4 3.18 15.36 -14.30
CA LEU A 4 2.10 14.94 -13.44
C LEU A 4 0.99 16.00 -13.49
N PRO A 5 -0.26 15.67 -13.85
CA PRO A 5 -1.34 16.66 -13.92
C PRO A 5 -1.54 17.34 -12.56
N LEU A 6 -1.91 18.63 -12.59
CA LEU A 6 -1.97 19.48 -11.40
C LEU A 6 -2.96 18.92 -10.36
N GLU A 7 -4.02 18.26 -10.81
CA GLU A 7 -5.03 17.61 -10.00
C GLU A 7 -4.41 16.51 -9.12
N PHE A 8 -3.44 15.76 -9.65
CA PHE A 8 -2.76 14.72 -8.87
C PHE A 8 -1.72 15.31 -7.91
N VAL A 9 -1.20 16.50 -8.19
CA VAL A 9 -0.19 17.14 -7.34
C VAL A 9 -0.77 17.42 -5.95
N SER A 10 -2.01 17.90 -5.85
CA SER A 10 -2.65 18.21 -4.56
C SER A 10 -2.80 16.96 -3.67
N PHE A 11 -3.11 15.81 -4.25
CA PHE A 11 -3.23 14.54 -3.52
C PHE A 11 -1.87 13.96 -3.11
N ILE A 12 -0.87 14.09 -3.96
CA ILE A 12 0.44 13.47 -3.76
C ILE A 12 1.35 14.32 -2.88
N LEU A 13 1.32 15.65 -3.00
CA LEU A 13 2.23 16.55 -2.30
C LEU A 13 2.27 16.39 -0.77
N PRO A 14 1.15 16.12 -0.06
CA PRO A 14 1.17 15.87 1.38
C PRO A 14 2.12 14.73 1.80
N PHE A 15 2.31 13.72 0.93
CA PHE A 15 3.21 12.60 1.18
C PHE A 15 4.69 12.97 1.06
N ALA A 16 5.03 14.13 0.47
CA ALA A 16 6.42 14.57 0.33
C ALA A 16 7.13 14.67 1.68
N SER A 17 6.40 15.04 2.73
CA SER A 17 6.88 15.13 4.13
C SER A 17 7.42 13.80 4.69
N LEU A 18 7.10 12.67 4.06
CA LEU A 18 7.54 11.34 4.50
C LEU A 18 8.92 10.96 3.96
N PHE A 19 9.42 11.69 2.96
CA PHE A 19 10.61 11.31 2.20
C PHE A 19 11.66 12.40 2.24
N SER A 20 12.94 12.00 2.14
CA SER A 20 14.00 12.96 1.81
C SER A 20 13.77 13.52 0.40
N LYS A 21 14.30 14.72 0.11
CA LYS A 21 14.20 15.36 -1.23
C LYS A 21 14.65 14.43 -2.36
N ARG A 22 15.70 13.62 -2.13
CA ARG A 22 16.21 12.65 -3.12
C ARG A 22 15.26 11.46 -3.27
N THR A 23 14.81 10.87 -2.16
CA THR A 23 13.89 9.72 -2.18
C THR A 23 12.54 10.10 -2.77
N TRP A 24 12.06 11.31 -2.52
CA TRP A 24 10.79 11.82 -3.02
C TRP A 24 10.70 11.76 -4.54
N ARG A 25 11.75 12.18 -5.24
CA ARG A 25 11.80 12.12 -6.71
C ARG A 25 11.63 10.69 -7.24
N SER A 26 12.34 9.73 -6.65
CA SER A 26 12.21 8.31 -7.03
C SER A 26 10.85 7.73 -6.61
N ALA A 27 10.28 8.16 -5.48
CA ALA A 27 8.96 7.73 -5.03
C ALA A 27 7.86 8.20 -6.00
N LEU A 28 7.91 9.43 -6.49
CA LEU A 28 6.97 9.94 -7.49
C LEU A 28 6.96 9.10 -8.78
N VAL A 29 8.15 8.74 -9.29
CA VAL A 29 8.30 7.86 -10.45
C VAL A 29 7.69 6.48 -10.17
N LEU A 30 7.92 5.92 -8.99
CA LEU A 30 7.35 4.63 -8.61
C LEU A 30 5.83 4.68 -8.46
N ILE A 31 5.27 5.75 -7.91
CA ILE A 31 3.82 5.93 -7.75
C ILE A 31 3.17 5.99 -9.15
N ALA A 32 3.67 6.86 -10.02
CA ALA A 32 3.13 6.98 -11.37
C ALA A 32 3.32 5.70 -12.18
N GLY A 33 4.51 5.10 -12.12
CA GLY A 33 4.79 3.83 -12.78
C GLY A 33 3.87 2.70 -12.28
N ALA A 34 3.54 2.66 -11.00
CA ALA A 34 2.63 1.65 -10.45
C ALA A 34 1.15 1.87 -10.85
N ILE A 35 0.74 3.13 -11.04
CA ILE A 35 -0.61 3.48 -11.53
C ILE A 35 -0.74 3.14 -13.02
N LEU A 36 0.28 3.46 -13.81
CA LEU A 36 0.27 3.31 -15.27
C LEU A 36 0.64 1.90 -15.75
N ALA A 37 1.35 1.09 -14.93
CA ALA A 37 1.79 -0.23 -15.34
C ALA A 37 0.62 -1.20 -15.63
N PRO A 38 0.50 -1.74 -16.86
CA PRO A 38 -0.47 -2.78 -17.16
C PRO A 38 -0.03 -4.10 -16.51
N GLY A 39 -0.88 -4.66 -15.64
CA GLY A 39 -0.63 -5.95 -14.99
C GLY A 39 0.20 -5.86 -13.71
N LYS A 40 1.42 -6.42 -13.73
CA LYS A 40 2.23 -6.57 -12.50
C LYS A 40 2.87 -5.23 -12.12
N ARG A 41 2.48 -4.68 -10.96
CA ARG A 41 3.01 -3.42 -10.38
C ARG A 41 4.39 -3.59 -9.73
N THR A 42 5.35 -4.13 -10.48
CA THR A 42 6.75 -4.27 -10.00
C THR A 42 7.53 -2.99 -10.23
N VAL A 43 8.65 -2.82 -9.52
CA VAL A 43 9.58 -1.68 -9.76
C VAL A 43 10.01 -1.65 -11.22
N SER A 44 10.41 -2.78 -11.80
CA SER A 44 10.85 -2.86 -13.19
C SER A 44 9.74 -2.51 -14.19
N ALA A 45 8.52 -3.02 -13.98
CA ALA A 45 7.39 -2.69 -14.84
C ALA A 45 7.02 -1.21 -14.75
N GLY A 46 7.04 -0.64 -13.54
CA GLY A 46 6.82 0.79 -13.34
C GLY A 46 7.89 1.64 -14.05
N LEU A 47 9.16 1.27 -13.93
CA LEU A 47 10.25 1.96 -14.64
C LEU A 47 10.13 1.82 -16.16
N GLN A 48 9.71 0.66 -16.66
CA GLN A 48 9.52 0.43 -18.08
C GLN A 48 8.46 1.36 -18.67
N VAL A 49 7.29 1.49 -18.02
CA VAL A 49 6.22 2.38 -18.47
C VAL A 49 6.62 3.85 -18.35
N MET A 50 7.44 4.19 -17.36
CA MET A 50 7.99 5.54 -17.21
C MET A 50 9.16 5.84 -18.18
N GLY A 51 9.48 4.94 -19.12
CA GLY A 51 10.56 5.13 -20.10
C GLY A 51 11.97 5.01 -19.52
N LEU A 52 12.11 4.42 -18.33
CA LEU A 52 13.35 4.31 -17.56
C LEU A 52 13.89 2.86 -17.54
N SER A 53 13.61 2.08 -18.58
CA SER A 53 14.07 0.68 -18.68
C SER A 53 15.59 0.55 -18.74
N GLN A 54 16.30 1.56 -19.27
CA GLN A 54 17.76 1.60 -19.41
C GLN A 54 18.46 2.46 -18.34
N GLU A 55 17.75 2.84 -17.28
CA GLU A 55 18.30 3.67 -16.21
C GLU A 55 19.43 2.93 -15.45
N GLN A 56 20.65 3.43 -15.56
CA GLN A 56 21.85 2.82 -15.00
C GLN A 56 21.80 2.70 -13.46
N HIS A 57 21.02 3.57 -12.82
CA HIS A 57 20.88 3.58 -11.37
C HIS A 57 19.56 2.98 -10.87
N PHE A 58 19.09 1.90 -11.52
CA PHE A 58 17.86 1.18 -11.17
C PHE A 58 17.75 0.83 -9.67
N GLN A 59 18.88 0.56 -9.00
CA GLN A 59 18.95 0.26 -7.58
C GLN A 59 18.36 1.37 -6.69
N ASN A 60 18.38 2.63 -7.13
CA ASN A 60 17.84 3.75 -6.36
C ASN A 60 16.33 3.62 -6.14
N TYR A 61 15.60 3.04 -7.10
CA TYR A 61 14.16 2.81 -6.97
C TYR A 61 13.87 1.68 -5.99
N HIS A 62 14.64 0.59 -6.03
CA HIS A 62 14.54 -0.47 -5.02
C HIS A 62 14.89 0.04 -3.60
N ARG A 63 15.80 1.01 -3.49
CA ARG A 63 16.16 1.63 -2.20
C ARG A 63 14.99 2.38 -1.57
N VAL A 64 14.03 2.91 -2.34
CA VAL A 64 12.83 3.55 -1.79
C VAL A 64 12.05 2.57 -0.90
N LEU A 65 11.92 1.31 -1.33
CA LEU A 65 11.14 0.30 -0.62
C LEU A 65 11.95 -0.47 0.43
N ASN A 66 13.26 -0.61 0.24
CA ASN A 66 14.10 -1.48 1.07
C ASN A 66 15.03 -0.73 2.04
N ARG A 67 15.40 0.53 1.74
CA ARG A 67 16.43 1.26 2.52
C ARG A 67 15.97 2.63 3.03
N ALA A 68 15.12 3.33 2.31
CA ALA A 68 14.65 4.64 2.72
C ALA A 68 13.83 4.53 4.00
N VAL A 69 14.03 5.48 4.92
CA VAL A 69 13.29 5.55 6.17
C VAL A 69 12.03 6.38 5.93
N TRP A 70 10.89 5.72 5.83
CA TRP A 70 9.56 6.33 5.79
C TRP A 70 8.57 5.41 6.52
N SER A 71 7.42 5.95 6.93
CA SER A 71 6.44 5.20 7.72
C SER A 71 5.15 5.00 6.94
N SER A 72 4.80 3.74 6.67
CA SER A 72 3.51 3.36 6.07
C SER A 72 2.33 3.80 6.94
N ARG A 73 2.47 3.79 8.27
CA ARG A 73 1.44 4.29 9.19
C ARG A 73 1.24 5.80 9.07
N LYS A 74 2.33 6.59 8.93
CA LYS A 74 2.21 8.04 8.69
C LYS A 74 1.59 8.32 7.31
N ALA A 75 1.97 7.55 6.29
CA ALA A 75 1.35 7.62 4.95
C ALA A 75 -0.15 7.33 5.01
N SER A 76 -0.54 6.26 5.71
CA SER A 76 -1.95 5.91 5.92
C SER A 76 -2.74 7.01 6.63
N ARG A 77 -2.14 7.68 7.63
CA ARG A 77 -2.78 8.84 8.28
C ARG A 77 -3.01 10.01 7.32
N ILE A 78 -2.03 10.30 6.47
CA ILE A 78 -2.15 11.34 5.44
C ILE A 78 -3.28 10.97 4.47
N LEU A 79 -3.32 9.72 3.99
CA LEU A 79 -4.35 9.22 3.11
C LEU A 79 -5.74 9.30 3.76
N LEU A 80 -5.89 8.83 5.00
CA LEU A 80 -7.14 8.88 5.74
C LEU A 80 -7.67 10.31 5.87
N ASN A 81 -6.81 11.27 6.22
CA ASN A 81 -7.22 12.68 6.31
C ASN A 81 -7.73 13.21 4.97
N GLN A 82 -7.09 12.85 3.86
CA GLN A 82 -7.54 13.25 2.52
C GLN A 82 -8.89 12.59 2.17
N LEU A 83 -9.06 11.30 2.46
CA LEU A 83 -10.31 10.58 2.22
C LEU A 83 -11.46 11.15 3.03
N ILE A 84 -11.26 11.46 4.32
CA ILE A 84 -12.27 12.08 5.18
C ILE A 84 -12.65 13.45 4.63
N ALA A 85 -11.66 14.31 4.33
CA ALA A 85 -11.93 15.65 3.80
C ALA A 85 -12.68 15.62 2.46
N THR A 86 -12.49 14.56 1.66
CA THR A 86 -13.12 14.44 0.33
C THR A 86 -14.51 13.81 0.39
N PHE A 87 -14.69 12.74 1.18
CA PHE A 87 -15.88 11.90 1.11
C PHE A 87 -16.76 11.96 2.35
N VAL A 88 -16.23 12.39 3.50
CA VAL A 88 -16.99 12.48 4.76
C VAL A 88 -16.64 13.79 5.47
N PRO A 89 -16.95 14.95 4.86
CA PRO A 89 -16.62 16.26 5.45
C PRO A 89 -17.36 16.51 6.78
N ALA A 90 -18.50 15.85 6.98
CA ALA A 90 -19.24 15.79 8.23
C ALA A 90 -19.95 14.45 8.39
N GLY A 91 -20.18 14.02 9.63
CA GLY A 91 -20.95 12.82 9.94
C GLY A 91 -20.12 11.68 10.54
N VAL A 92 -20.64 10.46 10.45
CA VAL A 92 -20.07 9.26 11.07
C VAL A 92 -19.06 8.60 10.12
N LEU A 93 -17.90 8.23 10.67
CA LEU A 93 -16.92 7.42 9.94
C LEU A 93 -17.24 5.95 10.12
N VAL A 94 -17.54 5.27 9.00
CA VAL A 94 -17.74 3.81 9.00
C VAL A 94 -16.47 3.14 8.48
N MET A 95 -15.92 2.24 9.29
CA MET A 95 -14.66 1.56 8.99
C MET A 95 -14.88 0.06 8.78
N GLY A 96 -14.45 -0.45 7.64
CA GLY A 96 -14.40 -1.87 7.34
C GLY A 96 -13.07 -2.48 7.78
N ILE A 97 -13.11 -3.71 8.30
CA ILE A 97 -11.94 -4.53 8.60
C ILE A 97 -12.11 -5.86 7.88
N ASP A 98 -11.13 -6.22 7.07
CA ASP A 98 -11.13 -7.49 6.34
C ASP A 98 -9.74 -8.14 6.40
N ASP A 99 -9.69 -9.47 6.41
CA ASP A 99 -8.44 -10.21 6.34
C ASP A 99 -8.23 -10.81 4.95
N THR A 100 -7.07 -10.50 4.35
CA THR A 100 -6.70 -11.01 3.03
C THR A 100 -5.44 -11.86 3.10
N ILE A 101 -5.45 -13.00 2.40
CA ILE A 101 -4.33 -13.93 2.34
C ILE A 101 -3.56 -13.69 1.04
N GLU A 102 -2.38 -13.08 1.16
CA GLU A 102 -1.42 -12.99 0.06
C GLU A 102 -0.70 -14.34 -0.07
N ARG A 103 -0.97 -15.06 -1.17
CA ARG A 103 -0.39 -16.39 -1.48
C ARG A 103 1.07 -16.30 -1.94
N ARG A 104 1.92 -15.60 -1.19
CA ARG A 104 3.35 -15.42 -1.48
C ARG A 104 4.21 -16.36 -0.64
N ARG A 105 5.25 -16.92 -1.26
CA ARG A 105 6.20 -17.86 -0.65
C ARG A 105 7.63 -17.42 -0.92
N GLY A 106 8.53 -17.68 0.02
CA GLY A 106 9.96 -17.42 -0.16
C GLY A 106 10.75 -17.51 1.14
N LYS A 107 12.06 -17.77 1.04
CA LYS A 107 12.95 -17.97 2.21
C LYS A 107 12.98 -16.79 3.19
N ARG A 108 12.68 -15.57 2.70
CA ARG A 108 12.65 -14.33 3.51
C ARG A 108 11.27 -13.97 4.06
N ILE A 109 10.25 -14.82 3.82
CA ILE A 109 8.87 -14.57 4.26
C ILE A 109 8.61 -15.40 5.53
N MET A 110 9.02 -14.83 6.68
CA MET A 110 8.95 -15.52 7.97
C MET A 110 7.53 -15.58 8.55
N ALA A 111 6.69 -14.57 8.28
CA ALA A 111 5.31 -14.50 8.77
C ALA A 111 4.33 -15.37 7.96
N LYS A 112 4.81 -16.39 7.25
CA LYS A 112 3.97 -17.28 6.45
C LYS A 112 3.22 -18.22 7.39
N GLY A 113 1.90 -18.22 7.32
CA GLY A 113 1.04 -19.12 8.06
C GLY A 113 0.32 -20.11 7.15
N ILE A 114 -0.47 -20.97 7.79
CA ILE A 114 -1.50 -21.78 7.16
C ILE A 114 -2.83 -21.29 7.73
N TYR A 115 -3.72 -20.86 6.86
CA TYR A 115 -5.01 -20.27 7.20
C TYR A 115 -6.13 -21.05 6.52
N ARG A 116 -7.36 -20.97 7.07
CA ARG A 116 -8.54 -21.44 6.35
C ARG A 116 -8.71 -20.59 5.09
N ASP A 117 -9.01 -21.22 3.97
CA ASP A 117 -9.40 -20.55 2.72
C ASP A 117 -10.93 -20.55 2.67
N PRO A 118 -11.61 -19.49 3.15
CA PRO A 118 -13.07 -19.49 3.26
C PRO A 118 -13.76 -19.61 1.90
N VAL A 119 -13.13 -19.12 0.83
CA VAL A 119 -13.66 -19.20 -0.54
C VAL A 119 -13.68 -20.64 -1.06
N ARG A 120 -12.75 -21.48 -0.61
CA ARG A 120 -12.63 -22.88 -1.05
C ARG A 120 -13.14 -23.88 -0.02
N SER A 121 -13.55 -23.40 1.15
CA SER A 121 -14.04 -24.25 2.23
C SER A 121 -15.56 -24.22 2.28
N SER A 122 -16.19 -25.37 2.42
CA SER A 122 -17.59 -25.50 2.84
C SER A 122 -17.65 -25.96 4.30
N ASP A 123 -18.85 -26.13 4.85
CA ASP A 123 -19.02 -26.69 6.20
C ASP A 123 -18.52 -28.14 6.29
N SER A 124 -18.58 -28.89 5.19
CA SER A 124 -18.11 -30.28 5.11
C SER A 124 -16.69 -30.43 4.56
N HIS A 125 -16.12 -29.39 3.93
CA HIS A 125 -14.82 -29.46 3.28
C HIS A 125 -13.91 -28.30 3.70
N PHE A 126 -12.86 -28.60 4.45
CA PHE A 126 -11.94 -27.59 4.98
C PHE A 126 -10.68 -27.49 4.11
N VAL A 127 -10.53 -26.38 3.38
CA VAL A 127 -9.35 -26.10 2.56
C VAL A 127 -8.44 -25.10 3.27
N LYS A 128 -7.16 -25.45 3.36
CA LYS A 128 -6.12 -24.59 3.94
C LYS A 128 -5.34 -23.89 2.84
N ALA A 129 -5.17 -22.57 2.95
CA ALA A 129 -4.25 -21.80 2.14
C ALA A 129 -3.00 -21.43 2.96
N SER A 130 -1.82 -21.60 2.36
CA SER A 130 -0.58 -21.06 2.93
C SER A 130 -0.23 -19.71 2.31
N GLY A 131 0.06 -18.72 3.15
CA GLY A 131 0.36 -17.37 2.71
C GLY A 131 0.65 -16.41 3.85
N LEU A 132 0.77 -15.13 3.52
CA LEU A 132 0.81 -14.02 4.45
C LEU A 132 -0.62 -13.54 4.69
N ARG A 133 -1.06 -13.50 5.95
CA ARG A 133 -2.33 -12.84 6.30
C ARG A 133 -2.06 -11.35 6.50
N TRP A 134 -2.87 -10.53 5.85
CA TRP A 134 -2.92 -9.09 6.02
C TRP A 134 -4.29 -8.73 6.57
N LEU A 135 -4.31 -7.76 7.47
CA LEU A 135 -5.53 -7.12 7.92
C LEU A 135 -5.60 -5.77 7.20
N SER A 136 -6.66 -5.55 6.42
CA SER A 136 -6.94 -4.27 5.79
C SER A 136 -7.92 -3.47 6.63
N LEU A 137 -7.64 -2.18 6.75
CA LEU A 137 -8.57 -1.18 7.28
C LEU A 137 -9.03 -0.31 6.11
N MET A 138 -10.34 -0.17 5.98
CA MET A 138 -10.99 0.52 4.88
C MET A 138 -11.95 1.58 5.40
N LEU A 139 -12.00 2.74 4.75
CA LEU A 139 -13.07 3.71 4.97
C LEU A 139 -14.23 3.34 4.03
N LEU A 140 -15.41 3.11 4.58
CA LEU A 140 -16.61 2.85 3.80
C LEU A 140 -17.29 4.18 3.49
N VAL A 141 -17.39 4.51 2.21
CA VAL A 141 -18.01 5.76 1.75
C VAL A 141 -19.06 5.45 0.70
N GLU A 142 -20.19 6.13 0.78
CA GLU A 142 -21.15 6.13 -0.31
C GLU A 142 -20.66 7.07 -1.40
N ILE A 143 -20.49 6.54 -2.60
CA ILE A 143 -20.07 7.34 -3.75
C ILE A 143 -21.33 7.75 -4.51
N GLU A 144 -21.68 9.03 -4.43
CA GLU A 144 -22.93 9.56 -4.97
C GLU A 144 -23.17 9.17 -6.43
N TRP A 145 -22.18 9.33 -7.31
CA TRP A 145 -22.33 8.98 -8.72
C TRP A 145 -22.38 7.48 -8.99
N ALA A 146 -21.88 6.65 -8.06
CA ALA A 146 -21.89 5.19 -8.19
C ALA A 146 -23.12 4.56 -7.51
N GLN A 147 -23.85 5.31 -6.68
CA GLN A 147 -24.99 4.84 -5.88
C GLN A 147 -24.67 3.56 -5.10
N ARG A 148 -23.43 3.44 -4.63
CA ARG A 148 -22.89 2.25 -3.97
C ARG A 148 -21.85 2.64 -2.92
N VAL A 149 -21.78 1.83 -1.86
CA VAL A 149 -20.72 1.93 -0.87
C VAL A 149 -19.44 1.33 -1.44
N TRP A 150 -18.37 2.12 -1.41
CA TRP A 150 -17.02 1.69 -1.79
C TRP A 150 -16.16 1.56 -0.54
N ALA A 151 -15.34 0.51 -0.51
CA ALA A 151 -14.35 0.30 0.52
C ALA A 151 -13.00 0.88 0.07
N LEU A 152 -12.59 1.99 0.68
CA LEU A 152 -11.34 2.68 0.35
C LEU A 152 -10.24 2.23 1.31
N ASP A 153 -9.37 1.35 0.82
CA ASP A 153 -8.21 0.84 1.57
C ASP A 153 -7.27 1.97 2.00
N LEU A 154 -6.95 2.02 3.30
CA LEU A 154 -6.01 3.01 3.85
C LEU A 154 -4.81 2.40 4.57
N LEU A 155 -4.92 1.18 5.10
CA LEU A 155 -3.84 0.55 5.86
C LEU A 155 -3.92 -0.96 5.76
N GLN A 156 -2.78 -1.58 5.45
CA GLN A 156 -2.61 -3.02 5.57
C GLN A 156 -1.53 -3.33 6.61
N ILE A 157 -1.85 -4.19 7.57
CA ILE A 157 -0.92 -4.65 8.59
C ILE A 157 -0.85 -6.17 8.60
N ASN A 158 0.33 -6.72 8.86
CA ASN A 158 0.44 -8.15 9.13
C ASN A 158 0.25 -8.38 10.64
N PRO A 159 -0.82 -9.08 11.07
CA PRO A 159 -1.16 -9.22 12.48
C PRO A 159 -0.20 -10.14 13.25
N ILE A 160 0.58 -11.01 12.59
CA ILE A 160 1.50 -11.95 13.26
C ILE A 160 2.66 -11.23 13.96
N LYS A 161 2.92 -9.95 13.65
CA LYS A 161 3.98 -9.17 14.31
C LYS A 161 3.59 -8.54 15.65
N ARG A 162 2.43 -8.85 16.23
CA ARG A 162 1.97 -8.28 17.51
C ARG A 162 2.01 -9.29 18.68
N THR A 163 3.17 -9.87 18.92
CA THR A 163 3.63 -10.20 20.29
C THR A 163 5.02 -9.63 20.44
N GLY A 164 5.11 -8.45 21.06
CA GLY A 164 6.34 -7.80 21.55
C GLY A 164 7.45 -7.55 20.53
N ILE A 165 7.52 -6.34 19.95
CA ILE A 165 8.74 -5.54 19.70
C ILE A 165 8.31 -4.34 18.85
N ALA A 166 8.41 -3.15 19.45
CA ALA A 166 8.29 -1.87 18.77
C ALA A 166 9.23 -1.82 17.56
N HIS A 167 8.69 -1.85 16.35
CA HIS A 167 9.46 -1.46 15.16
C HIS A 167 9.40 0.06 15.03
N SER A 168 10.22 0.72 15.84
CA SER A 168 10.87 1.94 15.35
C SER A 168 11.68 1.51 14.12
N CYS A 169 11.35 2.07 12.95
CA CYS A 169 12.25 2.01 11.81
C CYS A 169 13.39 2.99 12.11
N THR A 170 14.26 2.61 13.04
CA THR A 170 15.51 3.31 13.35
C THR A 170 16.60 2.33 13.00
N LYS A 171 17.17 2.46 11.80
CA LYS A 171 18.55 2.00 11.60
C LYS A 171 19.41 3.02 12.34
N ARG A 172 19.68 2.77 13.62
CA ARG A 172 20.83 3.35 14.30
C ARG A 172 22.07 2.64 13.75
N GLN A 173 22.97 3.42 13.16
CA GLN A 173 24.39 3.23 13.42
C GLN A 173 24.64 3.62 14.88
#